data_AF-A0A6S7LVU3-F1
#
_entry.id   AF-A0A6S7LVU3-F1
#
_cell.length_a   1.000
_cell.length_b   1.000
_cell.length_c   1.000
_cell.angle_alpha   90.00
_cell.angle_beta   90.00
_cell.angle_gamma   90.00
#
_symmetry.space_group_name_H-M   'P 1'
#
loop_
_entity.id
_entity.type
_entity.pdbx_description
1 polymer ?
#
loop_
_entity_poly.entity_id
_entity_poly.type
_entity_poly.pdbx_seq_one_letter_code
_entity_poly.pdbx_strand_id
1 'polypeptide(L)'
;MYYPKCKILNCFILFSAAEISTNVYWRTPFQSLLSYKQLTEFMVLQSEPVERSKEASASSQHCLSDVWVTRTSEIGLNDTQYHCRTHLGHLLKAGDLVMG
;
A
#
# COMPACT_ATOMS: atom_id res chain seq x y z
N MET A 1 -30.34 4.59 -8.44
CA MET A 1 -29.36 5.41 -9.18
C MET A 1 -28.04 5.34 -8.41
N TYR A 2 -27.13 4.46 -8.82
CA TYR A 2 -25.84 4.25 -8.14
C TYR A 2 -24.81 5.25 -8.68
N TYR A 3 -24.32 6.15 -7.83
CA TYR A 3 -23.19 7.02 -8.18
C TYR A 3 -21.90 6.35 -7.74
N PRO A 4 -20.93 6.09 -8.65
CA PRO A 4 -19.68 5.48 -8.28
C PRO A 4 -18.89 6.44 -7.37
N LYS A 5 -18.47 5.92 -6.21
CA LYS A 5 -17.58 6.61 -5.27
C LYS A 5 -16.18 6.05 -5.40
N CYS A 6 -15.16 6.92 -5.41
CA CYS A 6 -13.77 6.52 -5.36
C CYS A 6 -13.32 6.41 -3.90
N LYS A 7 -12.68 5.29 -3.53
CA LYS A 7 -12.04 5.11 -2.22
C LYS A 7 -10.53 5.20 -2.40
N ILE A 8 -9.89 6.10 -1.68
CA ILE A 8 -8.43 6.24 -1.66
C ILE A 8 -7.92 5.74 -0.31
N LEU A 9 -6.85 4.96 -0.34
CA LEU A 9 -6.19 4.46 0.85
C LEU A 9 -4.83 5.14 1.01
N ASN A 10 -4.63 5.84 2.12
CA ASN A 10 -3.32 6.40 2.45
C ASN A 10 -2.54 5.40 3.32
N CYS A 11 -1.32 5.06 2.90
CA CYS A 11 -0.46 4.09 3.59
C CYS A 11 0.63 4.74 4.46
N PHE A 12 0.81 6.07 4.39
CA PHE A 12 2.05 6.70 4.86
C PHE A 12 2.06 7.03 6.36
N ILE A 13 0.97 7.56 6.94
CA ILE A 13 0.99 8.01 8.36
C ILE A 13 -0.35 7.77 9.08
N LEU A 14 -1.46 7.96 8.40
CA LEU A 14 -2.79 7.64 8.91
C LEU A 14 -3.36 6.61 7.95
N PHE A 15 -3.67 5.41 8.44
CA PHE A 15 -4.54 4.50 7.72
C PHE A 15 -5.93 5.15 7.66
N SER A 16 -6.11 6.05 6.70
CA SER A 16 -7.33 6.80 6.46
C SER A 16 -7.84 6.41 5.11
N ALA A 17 -9.08 5.93 5.08
CA ALA A 17 -9.84 5.77 3.86
C ALA A 17 -10.56 7.09 3.60
N ALA A 18 -10.32 7.68 2.43
CA ALA A 18 -11.05 8.85 1.97
C ALA A 18 -12.06 8.44 0.90
N GLU A 19 -13.32 8.88 1.03
CA GLU A 19 -14.32 8.74 -0.02
C GLU A 19 -14.39 10.05 -0.83
N ILE A 20 -14.22 9.95 -2.14
CA ILE A 20 -14.39 11.08 -3.06
C ILE A 20 -15.68 10.87 -3.87
N SER A 21 -16.54 11.89 -3.85
CA SER A 21 -17.77 11.91 -4.65
C SER A 21 -17.48 12.36 -6.09
N THR A 22 -18.33 11.96 -7.03
CA THR A 22 -18.20 12.30 -8.45
C THR A 22 -18.12 13.81 -8.69
N ASN A 23 -18.91 14.61 -7.97
CA ASN A 23 -18.91 16.07 -8.11
C ASN A 23 -17.56 16.69 -7.70
N VAL A 24 -16.94 16.19 -6.63
CA VAL A 24 -15.63 16.67 -6.17
C VAL A 24 -14.53 16.31 -7.18
N TYR A 25 -14.53 15.07 -7.68
CA TYR A 25 -13.56 14.62 -8.66
C TYR A 25 -13.55 15.46 -9.93
N TRP A 26 -14.73 15.75 -10.51
CA TRP A 26 -14.81 16.53 -11.75
C TRP A 26 -14.45 18.01 -11.59
N ARG A 27 -14.51 18.55 -10.37
CA ARG A 27 -14.09 19.93 -10.09
C ARG A 27 -12.58 20.06 -9.94
N THR A 28 -11.91 19.02 -9.45
CA THR A 28 -10.45 18.98 -9.27
C THR A 28 -9.92 17.58 -9.64
N PRO A 29 -9.80 17.28 -10.95
CA PRO A 29 -9.35 15.97 -11.39
C PRO A 29 -7.87 15.77 -11.07
N PHE A 30 -7.50 14.57 -10.67
CA PHE A 30 -6.12 14.13 -10.50
C PHE A 30 -5.85 12.92 -11.41
N GLN A 31 -4.61 12.78 -11.85
CA GLN A 31 -4.19 11.66 -12.68
C GLN A 31 -3.47 10.60 -11.84
N SER A 32 -3.55 9.34 -12.29
CA SER A 32 -2.73 8.28 -11.70
C SER A 32 -1.26 8.57 -11.97
N LEU A 33 -0.41 8.42 -10.95
CA LEU A 33 1.03 8.64 -11.09
C LEU A 33 1.70 7.58 -11.97
N LEU A 34 1.23 6.34 -11.89
CA LEU A 34 1.76 5.19 -12.61
C LEU A 34 0.63 4.31 -13.14
N SER A 35 0.93 3.53 -14.18
CA SER A 35 0.03 2.52 -14.73
C SER A 35 0.44 1.12 -14.26
N TYR A 36 -0.50 0.19 -14.23
CA TYR A 36 -0.28 -1.20 -13.80
C TYR A 36 0.84 -1.93 -14.56
N LYS A 37 1.15 -1.50 -15.81
CA LYS A 37 2.24 -2.07 -16.62
C LYS A 37 3.64 -1.78 -16.10
N GLN A 38 3.77 -0.80 -15.21
CA GLN A 38 5.04 -0.38 -14.62
C GLN A 38 5.31 -1.05 -13.27
N LEU A 39 4.40 -1.91 -12.81
CA LEU A 39 4.58 -2.68 -11.59
C LEU A 39 5.73 -3.68 -11.77
N THR A 40 6.58 -3.76 -10.76
CA THR A 40 7.73 -4.65 -10.71
C THR A 40 7.61 -5.61 -9.54
N GLU A 41 8.22 -6.80 -9.69
CA GLU A 41 8.19 -7.82 -8.65
C GLU A 41 9.25 -7.54 -7.57
N PHE A 42 8.79 -7.61 -6.34
CA PHE A 42 9.62 -7.51 -5.14
C PHE A 42 9.44 -8.75 -4.28
N MET A 43 10.51 -9.15 -3.61
CA MET A 43 10.50 -10.19 -2.59
C MET A 43 10.48 -9.56 -1.21
N VAL A 44 9.57 -10.02 -0.36
CA VAL A 44 9.48 -9.60 1.04
C VAL A 44 10.58 -10.27 1.84
N LEU A 45 11.44 -9.47 2.47
CA LEU A 45 12.52 -9.95 3.33
C LEU A 45 12.02 -10.07 4.77
N GLN A 46 11.35 -9.02 5.27
CA GLN A 46 10.84 -8.96 6.63
C GLN A 46 9.59 -8.08 6.69
N SER A 47 8.64 -8.44 7.54
CA SER A 47 7.47 -7.64 7.87
C SER A 47 7.33 -7.47 9.38
N GLU A 48 7.14 -6.24 9.84
CA GLU A 48 6.92 -5.88 11.24
C GLU A 48 5.57 -5.15 11.36
N PRO A 49 4.59 -5.67 12.11
CA PRO A 49 3.33 -4.98 12.32
C PRO A 49 3.51 -3.72 13.16
N VAL A 50 2.91 -2.61 12.72
CA VAL A 50 2.93 -1.35 13.44
C VAL A 50 1.75 -1.31 14.41
N GLU A 51 2.03 -1.19 15.70
CA GLU A 51 0.98 -0.98 16.70
C GLU A 51 0.29 0.37 16.46
N ARG A 52 -1.00 0.34 16.10
CA ARG A 52 -1.80 1.57 16.05
C ARG A 52 -2.17 2.00 17.47
N SER A 53 -2.05 3.29 17.78
CA SER A 53 -2.78 3.88 18.89
C SER A 53 -4.28 3.64 18.67
N LYS A 54 -5.00 3.33 19.75
CA LYS A 54 -6.41 2.84 19.77
C LYS A 54 -7.44 3.81 19.17
N GLU A 55 -7.00 4.91 18.57
CA GLU A 55 -7.81 6.08 18.18
C GLU A 55 -8.08 6.13 16.67
N ALA A 56 -7.33 5.39 15.86
CA ALA A 56 -7.57 5.33 14.42
C ALA A 56 -8.59 4.23 14.11
N SER A 57 -9.82 4.60 13.76
CA SER A 57 -10.85 3.70 13.21
C SER A 57 -10.37 3.06 11.91
N ALA A 58 -9.52 2.05 12.02
CA ALA A 58 -9.10 1.23 10.91
C ALA A 58 -10.19 0.19 10.65
N SER A 59 -10.64 0.11 9.39
CA SER A 59 -11.34 -1.06 8.88
C SER A 59 -10.62 -2.33 9.36
N SER A 60 -11.36 -3.26 9.97
CA SER A 60 -10.87 -4.52 10.53
C SER A 60 -10.14 -5.41 9.51
N GLN A 61 -10.20 -5.06 8.23
CA GLN A 61 -9.65 -5.80 7.11
C GLN A 61 -8.17 -5.49 6.83
N HIS A 62 -7.60 -4.42 7.41
CA HIS A 62 -6.26 -3.96 7.04
C HIS A 62 -5.33 -3.73 8.25
N CYS A 63 -4.14 -4.32 8.18
CA CYS A 63 -3.10 -4.20 9.18
C CYS A 63 -1.94 -3.36 8.60
N LEU A 64 -1.57 -2.28 9.30
CA LEU A 64 -0.37 -1.54 8.94
C LEU A 64 0.86 -2.33 9.38
N SER A 65 1.79 -2.53 8.46
CA SER A 65 3.10 -3.12 8.73
C SER A 65 4.19 -2.35 8.01
N ASP A 66 5.34 -2.23 8.65
CA ASP A 66 6.59 -1.83 8.03
C ASP A 66 7.22 -3.08 7.39
N VAL A 67 7.66 -2.95 6.14
CA VAL A 67 8.12 -4.07 5.32
C VAL A 67 9.43 -3.69 4.64
N TRP A 68 10.36 -4.63 4.68
CA TRP A 68 11.60 -4.58 3.93
C TRP A 68 11.48 -5.49 2.73
N VAL A 69 11.71 -4.94 1.55
CA VAL A 69 11.62 -5.65 0.29
C VAL A 69 12.87 -5.45 -0.55
N THR A 70 13.18 -6.40 -1.41
CA THR A 70 14.21 -6.26 -2.45
C THR A 70 13.60 -6.58 -3.80
N ARG A 71 14.15 -6.03 -4.89
CA ARG A 71 13.69 -6.41 -6.23
C ARG A 71 14.06 -7.85 -6.50
N THR A 72 13.13 -8.62 -7.06
CA THR A 72 13.40 -10.03 -7.41
C THR A 72 14.55 -10.16 -8.41
N SER A 73 14.75 -9.16 -9.28
CA SER A 73 15.86 -9.12 -10.24
C SER A 73 17.23 -8.82 -9.61
N GLU A 74 17.27 -8.24 -8.40
CA GLU A 74 18.50 -7.80 -7.74
C GLU A 74 18.97 -8.80 -6.66
N ILE A 75 18.17 -9.83 -6.38
CA ILE A 75 18.48 -10.81 -5.34
C ILE A 75 19.78 -11.56 -5.66
N GLY A 76 20.71 -11.58 -4.71
CA GLY A 76 22.03 -12.21 -4.86
C GLY A 76 23.03 -11.45 -5.75
N LEU A 77 22.61 -10.36 -6.40
CA LEU A 77 23.49 -9.46 -7.15
C LEU A 77 23.89 -8.24 -6.33
N ASN A 78 22.91 -7.61 -5.67
CA ASN A 78 23.10 -6.41 -4.85
C ASN A 78 22.32 -6.57 -3.53
N ASP A 79 22.85 -6.05 -2.43
CA ASP A 79 22.17 -6.02 -1.12
C ASP A 79 21.29 -4.76 -0.98
N THR A 80 20.58 -4.39 -2.04
CA THR A 80 19.69 -3.22 -2.02
C THR A 80 18.36 -3.62 -1.43
N GLN A 81 17.97 -2.94 -0.35
CA GLN A 81 16.73 -3.17 0.37
C GLN A 81 15.94 -1.86 0.43
N TYR A 82 14.64 -1.97 0.20
CA TYR A 82 13.69 -0.87 0.24
C TYR A 82 12.79 -1.05 1.45
N HIS A 83 12.64 0.01 2.24
CA HIS A 83 11.71 0.05 3.35
C HIS A 83 10.42 0.76 2.92
N CYS A 84 9.28 0.13 3.15
CA CYS A 84 7.97 0.70 2.85
C CYS A 84 6.93 0.32 3.91
N ARG A 85 5.88 1.15 4.03
CA ARG A 85 4.74 0.87 4.90
C ARG A 85 3.57 0.40 4.06
N THR A 86 2.99 -0.74 4.44
CA THR A 86 1.87 -1.38 3.73
C THR A 86 0.65 -1.59 4.62
N HIS A 87 -0.52 -1.70 4.01
CA HIS A 87 -1.80 -2.00 4.65
C HIS A 87 -2.17 -3.49 4.54
N LEU A 88 -1.36 -4.27 3.82
CA LEU A 88 -1.53 -5.72 3.63
C LEU A 88 -0.70 -6.53 4.64
N GLY A 89 -0.30 -5.92 5.75
CA GLY A 89 0.64 -6.49 6.71
C GLY A 89 0.26 -7.86 7.27
N HIS A 90 -1.03 -8.14 7.42
CA HIS A 90 -1.52 -9.43 7.91
C HIS A 90 -1.43 -10.56 6.87
N LEU A 91 -1.32 -10.22 5.58
CA LEU A 91 -1.23 -11.18 4.48
C LEU A 91 0.23 -11.51 4.13
N LEU A 92 1.13 -10.55 4.30
CA LEU A 92 2.52 -10.67 3.85
C LEU A 92 3.41 -11.39 4.86
N LYS A 93 4.18 -12.35 4.35
CA LYS A 93 5.21 -13.08 5.08
C LYS A 93 6.56 -12.94 4.37
N ALA A 94 7.64 -13.18 5.11
CA ALA A 94 8.98 -13.26 4.53
C ALA A 94 9.04 -14.37 3.47
N GLY A 95 9.60 -14.06 2.31
CA GLY A 95 9.69 -14.93 1.14
C GLY A 95 8.55 -14.77 0.13
N ASP A 96 7.50 -14.00 0.45
CA ASP A 96 6.41 -13.75 -0.50
C ASP A 96 6.85 -12.81 -1.63
N LEU A 97 6.26 -13.01 -2.81
CA LEU A 97 6.42 -12.13 -3.96
C LEU A 97 5.26 -11.14 -4.04
N VAL A 98 5.57 -9.86 -4.15
CA VAL A 98 4.61 -8.75 -4.22
C VAL A 98 4.91 -7.84 -5.41
N MET A 99 3.90 -7.10 -5.86
CA MET A 99 4.03 -6.13 -6.95
C MET A 99 4.02 -4.71 -6.38
N GLY A 100 4.94 -3.87 -6.86
CA GLY A 100 5.11 -2.48 -6.45
C GLY A 100 5.58 -1.57 -7.56
#